data_AF-A0AAV2ZDJ3-F1
#
_entry.id   AF-A0AAV2ZDJ3-F1
#
_cell.length_a   1.000
_cell.length_b   1.000
_cell.length_c   1.000
_cell.angle_alpha   90.00
_cell.angle_beta   90.00
_cell.angle_gamma   90.00
#
_symmetry.space_group_name_H-M   'P 1'
#
loop_
_entity.id
_entity.type
_entity.pdbx_description
1 polymer ?
#
loop_
_entity_poly.entity_id
_entity_poly.type
_entity_poly.pdbx_seq_one_letter_code
_entity_poly.pdbx_strand_id
1 'polypeptide(L)'
;MEQPGSEVPHDWEARCLAFHERLMAHERAWPFLEPVDPVALNLPTYFDIIKNPMDMSTMLMKLQQHEYETPDEYRDDMVLMFENAMEFNRDDTHEESVGCVLFSLLS
;
A
#
# COMPACT_ATOMS: atom_id res chain seq x y z
N MET A 1 -26.82 -20.33 -24.15
CA MET A 1 -25.36 -20.53 -24.10
C MET A 1 -24.79 -19.23 -23.59
N GLU A 2 -24.58 -19.16 -22.27
CA GLU A 2 -23.93 -18.00 -21.63
C GLU A 2 -22.43 -18.06 -21.93
N GLN A 3 -21.85 -16.92 -22.31
CA GLN A 3 -20.41 -16.81 -22.48
C GLN A 3 -19.78 -16.48 -21.11
N PRO A 4 -18.78 -17.25 -20.64
CA PRO A 4 -18.05 -16.90 -19.42
C PRO A 4 -16.95 -15.90 -19.76
N GLY A 5 -16.82 -14.82 -18.97
CA GLY A 5 -15.57 -14.05 -18.93
C GLY A 5 -15.59 -12.54 -19.18
N SER A 6 -16.62 -11.81 -18.73
CA SER A 6 -16.45 -10.38 -18.48
C SER A 6 -17.29 -9.96 -17.27
N GLU A 7 -16.80 -10.26 -16.07
CA GLU A 7 -17.35 -9.62 -14.88
C GLU A 7 -17.07 -8.12 -14.99
N VAL A 8 -18.15 -7.34 -15.03
CA VAL A 8 -18.07 -5.89 -14.91
C VAL A 8 -17.48 -5.63 -13.53
N PRO A 9 -16.39 -4.83 -13.40
CA PRO A 9 -15.80 -4.52 -12.12
C PRO A 9 -16.89 -4.07 -11.16
N HIS A 10 -16.91 -4.65 -9.96
CA HIS A 10 -17.88 -4.24 -8.95
C HIS A 10 -17.69 -2.74 -8.67
N ASP A 11 -18.78 -2.00 -8.39
CA ASP A 11 -18.72 -0.55 -8.13
C ASP A 11 -17.64 -0.17 -7.10
N TRP A 12 -17.37 -1.05 -6.13
CA TRP A 12 -16.34 -0.85 -5.13
C TRP A 12 -14.91 -0.91 -5.71
N GLU A 13 -14.60 -1.78 -6.67
CA GLU A 13 -13.26 -1.90 -7.28
C GLU A 13 -12.90 -0.61 -8.01
N ALA A 14 -13.82 -0.07 -8.81
CA ALA A 14 -13.62 1.19 -9.50
C ALA A 14 -13.41 2.35 -8.54
N ARG A 15 -14.14 2.38 -7.41
CA ARG A 15 -13.99 3.40 -6.36
C ARG A 15 -12.67 3.25 -5.60
N CYS A 16 -12.24 2.01 -5.32
CA CYS A 16 -10.94 1.71 -4.71
C CYS A 16 -9.81 2.12 -5.65
N LEU A 17 -9.88 1.77 -6.94
CA LEU A 17 -8.88 2.16 -7.94
C LEU A 17 -8.76 3.68 -8.06
N ALA A 18 -9.87 4.40 -8.20
CA ALA A 18 -9.85 5.87 -8.28
C ALA A 18 -9.32 6.53 -6.99
N PHE A 19 -9.54 5.92 -5.83
CA PHE A 19 -8.91 6.35 -4.58
C PHE A 19 -7.41 6.04 -4.55
N HIS A 20 -7.02 4.85 -4.98
CA HIS A 20 -5.63 4.39 -5.04
C HIS A 20 -4.78 5.29 -5.94
N GLU A 21 -5.25 5.60 -7.14
CA GLU A 21 -4.56 6.49 -8.09
C GLU A 21 -4.33 7.90 -7.51
N ARG A 22 -5.33 8.45 -6.80
CA ARG A 22 -5.19 9.74 -6.11
C ARG A 22 -4.17 9.68 -4.97
N LEU A 23 -4.13 8.57 -4.25
CA LEU A 23 -3.18 8.36 -3.18
C LEU A 23 -1.75 8.25 -3.72
N MET A 24 -1.51 7.47 -4.78
CA MET A 24 -0.20 7.37 -5.44
C MET A 24 0.27 8.71 -6.03
N ALA A 25 -0.66 9.54 -6.52
CA ALA A 25 -0.34 10.86 -7.06
C ALA A 25 -0.04 11.92 -5.97
N HIS A 26 -0.23 11.60 -4.68
CA HIS A 26 0.02 12.54 -3.60
C HIS A 26 1.52 12.83 -3.45
N GLU A 27 1.89 14.09 -3.21
CA GLU A 27 3.29 14.54 -3.11
C GLU A 27 4.15 13.78 -2.09
N ARG A 28 3.51 13.20 -1.08
CA ARG A 28 4.15 12.44 0.01
C ARG A 28 3.99 10.92 -0.11
N ALA A 29 3.45 10.41 -1.21
CA ALA A 29 3.26 8.96 -1.38
C ALA A 29 4.56 8.20 -1.66
N TRP A 30 5.65 8.91 -1.98
CA TRP A 30 6.92 8.34 -2.43
C TRP A 30 7.47 7.17 -1.59
N PRO A 31 7.33 7.10 -0.24
CA PRO A 31 7.84 5.96 0.53
C PRO A 31 7.07 4.66 0.31
N PHE A 32 5.86 4.75 -0.25
CA PHE A 32 4.91 3.65 -0.36
C PHE A 32 4.68 3.21 -1.80
N LEU A 33 5.25 3.90 -2.79
CA LEU A 33 4.96 3.64 -4.20
C LEU A 33 5.45 2.28 -4.67
N GLU A 34 6.56 1.80 -4.11
CA GLU A 34 7.22 0.55 -4.49
C GLU A 34 7.59 -0.27 -3.26
N PRO A 35 7.83 -1.59 -3.40
CA PRO A 35 8.30 -2.42 -2.31
C PRO A 35 9.59 -1.86 -1.70
N VAL A 36 9.69 -1.90 -0.37
CA VAL A 36 10.93 -1.53 0.31
C VAL A 36 12.04 -2.49 -0.14
N ASP A 37 13.14 -1.93 -0.66
CA ASP A 37 14.37 -2.65 -0.98
C ASP A 37 15.38 -2.46 0.17
N PRO A 38 15.53 -3.45 1.08
CA PRO A 38 16.39 -3.27 2.24
C PRO A 38 17.87 -3.28 1.89
N VAL A 39 18.27 -3.80 0.73
CA VAL A 39 19.66 -3.80 0.28
C VAL A 39 20.01 -2.42 -0.26
N ALA A 40 19.19 -1.86 -1.15
CA ALA A 40 19.41 -0.53 -1.71
C ALA A 40 19.36 0.57 -0.65
N LEU A 41 18.50 0.41 0.36
CA LEU A 41 18.32 1.38 1.45
C LEU A 41 19.22 1.13 2.67
N ASN A 42 20.03 0.07 2.65
CA ASN A 42 20.90 -0.32 3.76
C ASN A 42 20.12 -0.51 5.09
N LEU A 43 19.02 -1.26 5.02
CA LEU A 43 18.12 -1.60 6.12
C LEU A 43 18.24 -3.10 6.48
N PRO A 44 19.38 -3.57 7.02
CA PRO A 44 19.66 -5.00 7.17
C PRO A 44 18.65 -5.75 8.06
N THR A 45 17.93 -5.05 8.93
CA THR A 45 16.96 -5.62 9.87
C THR A 45 15.51 -5.50 9.39
N TYR A 46 15.25 -5.02 8.16
CA TYR A 46 13.89 -4.77 7.68
C TYR A 46 13.00 -6.02 7.77
N PHE A 47 13.43 -7.13 7.18
CA PHE A 47 12.66 -8.38 7.23
C PHE A 47 12.73 -9.12 8.59
N ASP A 48 13.62 -8.69 9.49
CA ASP A 48 13.62 -9.16 10.88
C ASP A 48 12.45 -8.57 11.67
N ILE A 49 12.02 -7.36 11.31
CA ILE A 49 10.92 -6.63 11.94
C ILE A 49 9.62 -6.86 11.15
N ILE A 50 9.63 -6.57 9.85
CA ILE A 50 8.47 -6.60 8.97
C ILE A 50 8.32 -7.96 8.32
N LYS A 51 7.21 -8.65 8.63
CA LYS A 51 6.95 -10.03 8.18
C LYS A 51 6.11 -10.13 6.92
N ASN A 52 5.20 -9.18 6.72
CA ASN A 52 4.32 -9.13 5.56
C ASN A 52 4.46 -7.76 4.91
N PRO A 53 5.50 -7.53 4.10
CA PRO A 53 5.68 -6.25 3.40
C PRO A 53 4.50 -5.98 2.47
N MET A 54 4.14 -4.71 2.33
CA MET A 54 3.08 -4.24 1.41
C MET A 54 3.43 -2.83 0.94
N ASP A 55 3.00 -2.50 -0.28
CA ASP A 55 3.24 -1.23 -0.97
C ASP A 55 2.14 -0.99 -2.02
N MET A 56 2.06 0.23 -2.55
CA MET A 56 1.00 0.64 -3.47
C MET A 56 1.11 -0.04 -4.83
N SER A 57 2.30 -0.32 -5.38
CA SER A 57 2.41 -1.00 -6.68
C SER A 57 1.94 -2.46 -6.58
N THR A 58 2.25 -3.14 -5.48
CA THR A 58 1.70 -4.47 -5.15
C THR A 58 0.17 -4.42 -5.01
N MET A 59 -0.36 -3.47 -4.25
CA MET A 59 -1.82 -3.34 -4.07
C MET A 59 -2.55 -3.02 -5.37
N LEU A 60 -1.99 -2.15 -6.22
CA LEU A 60 -2.54 -1.82 -7.53
C LEU A 60 -2.58 -3.05 -8.43
N MET A 61 -1.51 -3.85 -8.43
CA MET A 61 -1.47 -5.12 -9.15
C MET A 61 -2.59 -6.06 -8.67
N LYS A 62 -2.75 -6.24 -7.36
CA LYS A 62 -3.82 -7.07 -6.78
C LYS A 62 -5.22 -6.59 -7.18
N LEU A 63 -5.47 -5.27 -7.17
CA LEU A 63 -6.74 -4.68 -7.65
C LEU A 63 -6.98 -4.98 -9.14
N GLN A 64 -5.97 -4.79 -9.99
CA GLN A 64 -6.09 -5.00 -11.44
C GLN A 64 -6.23 -6.47 -11.83
N GLN A 65 -5.73 -7.38 -10.99
CA GLN A 65 -5.84 -8.83 -11.17
C GLN A 65 -7.07 -9.44 -10.49
N HIS A 66 -7.94 -8.62 -9.88
CA HIS A 66 -9.12 -9.08 -9.13
C HIS A 66 -8.76 -10.07 -8.01
N GLU A 67 -7.61 -9.86 -7.34
CA GLU A 67 -7.16 -10.70 -6.22
C GLU A 67 -7.84 -10.35 -4.89
N TYR A 68 -8.55 -9.21 -4.83
CA TYR A 68 -9.38 -8.86 -3.68
C TYR A 68 -10.81 -9.31 -3.93
N GLU A 69 -11.32 -10.21 -3.10
CA GLU A 69 -12.71 -10.68 -3.17
C GLU A 69 -13.67 -9.66 -2.54
N THR A 70 -13.15 -8.81 -1.64
CA THR A 70 -13.94 -7.79 -0.92
C THR A 70 -13.19 -6.47 -0.77
N PRO A 71 -13.90 -5.33 -0.61
CA PRO A 71 -13.27 -4.05 -0.31
C PRO A 71 -12.53 -4.05 1.05
N ASP A 72 -12.90 -4.94 1.97
CA ASP A 72 -12.23 -5.05 3.28
C ASP A 72 -10.81 -5.61 3.13
N GLU A 73 -10.57 -6.55 2.21
CA GLU A 73 -9.22 -7.08 1.94
C GLU A 73 -8.29 -6.01 1.37
N TYR A 74 -8.80 -5.16 0.46
CA TYR A 74 -8.05 -4.00 -0.04
C TYR A 74 -7.73 -3.01 1.09
N ARG A 75 -8.70 -2.75 1.97
CA ARG A 75 -8.52 -1.89 3.14
C ARG A 75 -7.46 -2.46 4.09
N ASP A 76 -7.47 -3.77 4.32
CA ASP A 76 -6.57 -4.43 5.25
C ASP A 76 -5.12 -4.36 4.75
N ASP A 77 -4.85 -4.52 3.45
CA ASP A 77 -3.53 -4.30 2.87
C ASP A 77 -3.08 -2.83 2.97
N MET A 78 -4.01 -1.88 2.83
CA MET A 78 -3.70 -0.46 3.03
C MET A 78 -3.27 -0.18 4.47
N VAL A 79 -4.01 -0.73 5.44
CA VAL A 79 -3.71 -0.61 6.86
C VAL A 79 -2.36 -1.26 7.16
N LEU A 80 -2.12 -2.48 6.66
CA LEU A 80 -0.87 -3.21 6.83
C LEU A 80 0.33 -2.42 6.31
N MET A 81 0.23 -1.81 5.12
CA MET A 81 1.29 -0.97 4.55
C MET A 81 1.67 0.18 5.51
N PHE A 82 0.68 0.87 6.07
CA PHE A 82 0.94 1.96 7.02
C PHE A 82 1.43 1.45 8.39
N GLU A 83 0.88 0.36 8.91
CA GLU A 83 1.33 -0.26 10.16
C GLU A 83 2.77 -0.75 10.08
N ASN A 84 3.17 -1.36 8.96
CA ASN A 84 4.55 -1.76 8.72
C ASN A 84 5.49 -0.55 8.74
N ALA A 85 5.09 0.54 8.08
CA ALA A 85 5.87 1.77 8.07
C ALA A 85 5.96 2.38 9.48
N MET A 86 4.88 2.36 10.26
CA MET A 86 4.90 2.82 11.65
C MET A 86 5.80 1.96 12.53
N GLU A 87 5.73 0.63 12.43
CA GLU A 87 6.53 -0.28 13.25
C GLU A 87 8.01 -0.17 12.93
N PHE A 88 8.38 -0.16 11.65
CA PHE A 88 9.79 -0.07 11.26
C PHE A 88 10.40 1.29 11.62
N ASN A 89 9.64 2.37 11.50
CA ASN A 89 10.11 3.74 11.72
C ASN A 89 9.76 4.30 13.12
N ARG A 90 9.31 3.47 14.07
CA ARG A 90 8.82 3.92 15.38
C ARG A 90 9.84 4.75 16.20
N ASP A 91 11.12 4.47 16.00
CA ASP A 91 12.25 5.12 16.68
C ASP A 91 12.92 6.19 15.80
N ASP A 92 12.41 6.42 14.58
CA ASP A 92 12.91 7.44 13.66
C ASP A 92 12.30 8.81 13.97
N THR A 93 13.13 9.71 14.48
CA THR A 93 12.72 11.06 14.90
C THR A 93 13.09 12.16 13.92
N HIS A 94 13.52 11.83 12.69
CA HIS A 94 13.89 12.86 11.71
C HIS A 94 12.65 13.57 11.15
N GLU A 95 12.75 14.88 10.92
CA GLU A 95 11.62 15.72 10.42
C GLU A 95 11.13 15.32 9.02
N GLU A 96 11.96 14.65 8.22
CA GLU A 96 11.61 14.10 6.90
C GLU A 96 11.37 12.59 6.93
N SER A 97 11.23 11.99 8.12
CA SER A 97 10.99 10.56 8.28
C SER A 97 9.65 10.15 7.67
N VAL A 98 9.56 8.85 7.36
CA VAL A 98 8.29 8.22 6.99
C VAL A 98 7.22 8.42 8.09
N GLY A 99 7.63 8.55 9.35
CA GLY A 99 6.76 8.92 10.47
C GLY A 99 6.06 10.27 10.29
N CYS A 100 6.78 11.31 9.86
CA CYS A 100 6.20 12.63 9.57
C CYS A 100 5.27 12.62 8.35
N VAL A 101 5.61 11.82 7.33
CA VAL A 101 4.75 11.61 6.16
C VAL A 101 3.42 10.94 6.55
N LEU A 102 3.47 9.91 7.40
CA LEU A 102 2.29 9.19 7.89
C LEU A 102 1.31 10.11 8.60
N PHE A 103 1.81 11.00 9.47
CA PHE A 103 0.94 11.97 10.15
C PHE A 103 0.17 12.86 9.17
N SER A 104 0.82 13.23 8.05
CA SER A 104 0.24 14.13 7.04
C SER A 104 -0.78 13.47 6.12
N LEU A 105 -0.68 12.15 5.90
CA LEU A 105 -1.59 11.37 5.06
C LEU A 105 -2.86 10.93 5.82
N LEU A 106 -2.78 10.91 7.16
CA LEU A 106 -3.88 10.48 8.04
C LEU A 106 -4.67 11.65 8.66
N SER A 107 -4.27 12.90 8.39
CA SER A 107 -4.89 14.14 8.90
C SER A 107 -5.58 14.94 7.80
#